data_AF-X1TSN6-F1
#
_entry.id   AF-X1TSN6-F1
#
_cell.length_a   1.000
_cell.length_b   1.000
_cell.length_c   1.000
_cell.angle_alpha   90.00
_cell.angle_beta   90.00
_cell.angle_gamma   90.00
#
_symmetry.space_group_name_H-M   'P 1'
#
loop_
_entity.id
_entity.type
_entity.pdbx_description
1 polymer ?
#
loop_
_entity_poly.entity_id
_entity_poly.type
_entity_poly.pdbx_seq_one_letter_code
_entity_poly.pdbx_strand_id
1 'polypeptide(L)'
;VFYFIIMKKTIWTPRLYGRCDFGVYLDRDFAKEMFQSKVPTERQTRMNELANEELKRLGTDWLNPYTFYKDSCFITQFYIGQNGVWLSTNRQTIDNLLKEKESSKLIEYDSHNIDTPKQAYVLMALFDKWVEYADAFKSD
;
A
#
# COMPACT_ATOMS: atom_id res chain seq x y z
N VAL A 1 17.08 22.08 15.44
CA VAL A 1 17.03 20.71 16.02
C VAL A 1 15.63 20.17 15.79
N PHE A 2 15.37 19.55 14.64
CA PHE A 2 14.12 18.86 14.39
C PHE A 2 14.33 17.38 14.67
N TYR A 3 13.83 16.95 15.82
CA TYR A 3 13.64 15.57 16.22
C TYR A 3 12.63 14.90 15.26
N PHE A 4 13.02 14.63 14.01
CA PHE A 4 12.34 13.64 13.16
C PHE A 4 12.95 12.25 13.42
N ILE A 5 13.13 11.92 14.71
CA ILE A 5 13.57 10.60 15.11
C ILE A 5 12.35 9.66 14.99
N ILE A 6 12.31 8.94 13.86
CA ILE A 6 12.06 7.49 13.71
C ILE A 6 10.72 6.99 14.27
N MET A 7 9.79 6.51 13.41
CA MET A 7 8.82 5.40 13.69
C MET A 7 7.70 5.22 12.63
N LYS A 8 7.42 6.19 11.74
CA LYS A 8 6.37 6.01 10.71
C LYS A 8 6.94 5.42 9.43
N LYS A 9 6.54 4.19 9.10
CA LYS A 9 6.83 3.50 7.82
C LYS A 9 6.25 4.26 6.62
N THR A 10 5.33 5.22 6.84
CA THR A 10 4.54 5.90 5.81
C THR A 10 4.49 7.42 6.00
N ILE A 11 4.50 8.15 4.89
CA ILE A 11 4.27 9.60 4.81
C ILE A 11 3.18 9.86 3.79
N TRP A 12 2.10 10.52 4.22
CA TRP A 12 0.96 10.89 3.37
C TRP A 12 1.18 12.29 2.79
N THR A 13 0.98 12.47 1.49
CA THR A 13 1.13 13.77 0.82
C THR A 13 -0.07 14.10 -0.04
N PRO A 14 -0.69 15.28 0.10
CA PRO A 14 -1.76 15.70 -0.80
C PRO A 14 -1.20 15.92 -2.22
N ARG A 15 -2.00 15.62 -3.26
CA ARG A 15 -1.69 15.98 -4.65
C ARG A 15 -2.58 17.12 -5.09
N LEU A 16 -2.01 18.09 -5.79
CA LEU A 16 -2.73 19.31 -6.20
C LEU A 16 -3.46 19.17 -7.55
N TYR A 17 -3.43 17.99 -8.16
CA TYR A 17 -3.94 17.75 -9.52
C TYR A 17 -5.35 17.13 -9.58
N GLY A 18 -6.00 16.90 -8.43
CA GLY A 18 -7.37 16.39 -8.33
C GLY A 18 -8.05 16.83 -7.03
N ARG A 19 -9.37 16.56 -6.88
CA ARG A 19 -10.12 16.99 -5.68
C ARG A 19 -9.70 16.26 -4.42
N CYS A 20 -9.33 14.99 -4.55
CA CYS A 20 -9.02 14.10 -3.41
C CYS A 20 -7.78 13.24 -3.69
N ASP A 21 -6.96 13.59 -4.68
CA ASP A 21 -5.76 12.83 -5.00
C ASP A 21 -4.70 12.99 -3.90
N PHE A 22 -3.98 11.90 -3.64
CA PHE A 22 -2.92 11.84 -2.65
C PHE A 22 -1.82 10.87 -3.10
N GLY A 23 -0.64 11.06 -2.54
CA GLY A 23 0.49 10.14 -2.64
C GLY A 23 0.84 9.59 -1.26
N VAL A 24 1.52 8.44 -1.26
CA VAL A 24 2.09 7.83 -0.07
C VAL A 24 3.54 7.52 -0.34
N TYR A 25 4.42 7.99 0.53
CA TYR A 25 5.81 7.56 0.55
C TYR A 25 5.98 6.49 1.62
N LEU A 26 6.40 5.31 1.20
CA LEU A 26 6.73 4.16 2.03
C LEU A 26 8.24 4.14 2.27
N ASP A 27 8.66 3.85 3.50
CA ASP A 27 10.06 3.64 3.83
C ASP A 27 10.66 2.51 2.99
N ARG A 28 11.83 2.76 2.38
CA ARG A 28 12.47 1.81 1.47
C ARG A 28 12.94 0.55 2.16
N ASP A 29 13.44 0.64 3.39
CA ASP A 29 13.95 -0.53 4.10
C ASP A 29 12.80 -1.46 4.47
N PHE A 30 11.68 -0.90 4.94
CA PHE A 30 10.44 -1.64 5.11
C PHE A 30 9.91 -2.22 3.78
N ALA A 31 9.93 -1.44 2.70
CA ALA A 31 9.50 -1.93 1.38
C ALA A 31 10.36 -3.12 0.91
N LYS A 32 11.69 -3.05 1.09
CA LYS A 32 12.62 -4.14 0.80
C LYS A 32 12.31 -5.38 1.63
N GLU A 33 12.07 -5.21 2.92
CA GLU A 33 11.69 -6.30 3.81
C GLU A 33 10.42 -7.01 3.31
N MET A 34 9.36 -6.26 3.00
CA MET A 34 8.11 -6.82 2.49
C MET A 34 8.29 -7.53 1.15
N PHE A 35 9.15 -6.97 0.30
CA PHE A 35 9.46 -7.54 -1.00
C PHE A 35 10.23 -8.87 -0.89
N GLN A 36 11.11 -8.99 0.11
CA GLN A 36 11.91 -10.20 0.36
C GLN A 36 11.16 -11.25 1.19
N SER A 37 10.21 -10.82 2.01
CA SER A 37 9.39 -11.71 2.83
C SER A 37 8.50 -12.59 1.95
N LYS A 38 8.44 -13.89 2.24
CA LYS A 38 7.55 -14.82 1.56
C LYS A 38 6.25 -15.01 2.34
N VAL A 39 5.14 -14.98 1.60
CA VAL A 39 3.79 -15.17 2.11
C VAL A 39 3.08 -16.19 1.23
N PRO A 40 2.79 -17.40 1.74
CA PRO A 40 2.02 -18.39 1.01
C PRO A 40 0.68 -17.84 0.53
N THR A 41 0.19 -18.34 -0.62
CA THR A 41 -1.08 -17.90 -1.22
C THR A 41 -2.25 -17.92 -0.24
N GLU A 42 -2.34 -18.93 0.63
CA GLU A 42 -3.39 -19.00 1.65
C GLU A 42 -3.39 -17.79 2.60
N ARG A 43 -2.21 -17.32 3.03
CA ARG A 43 -2.08 -16.13 3.87
C ARG A 43 -2.39 -14.85 3.09
N GLN A 44 -2.02 -14.77 1.82
CA GLN A 44 -2.40 -13.64 0.96
C GLN A 44 -3.92 -13.56 0.79
N THR A 45 -4.58 -14.71 0.57
CA THR A 45 -6.05 -14.81 0.54
C THR A 45 -6.64 -14.34 1.87
N ARG A 46 -6.10 -14.81 3.00
CA ARG A 46 -6.58 -14.40 4.32
C ARG A 46 -6.44 -12.90 4.57
N MET A 47 -5.35 -12.28 4.13
CA MET A 47 -5.16 -10.83 4.23
C MET A 47 -6.18 -10.07 3.38
N ASN A 48 -6.50 -10.54 2.18
CA ASN A 48 -7.54 -9.96 1.33
C ASN A 48 -8.94 -10.10 1.94
N GLU A 49 -9.26 -11.25 2.56
CA GLU A 49 -10.52 -11.45 3.28
C GLU A 49 -10.69 -10.47 4.44
N LEU A 50 -9.67 -10.33 5.30
CA LEU A 50 -9.67 -9.39 6.41
C LEU A 50 -9.83 -7.95 5.93
N ALA A 51 -9.13 -7.59 4.85
CA ALA A 51 -9.27 -6.27 4.24
C ALA A 51 -10.68 -6.04 3.69
N ASN A 52 -11.31 -7.05 3.07
CA ASN A 52 -12.68 -6.93 2.59
C ASN A 52 -13.69 -6.80 3.74
N GLU A 53 -13.48 -7.49 4.87
CA GLU A 53 -14.31 -7.30 6.07
C GLU A 53 -14.28 -5.85 6.55
N GLU A 54 -13.10 -5.21 6.54
CA GLU A 54 -12.98 -3.79 6.88
C GLU A 54 -13.60 -2.87 5.82
N LEU A 55 -13.43 -3.17 4.53
CA LEU A 55 -14.10 -2.43 3.46
C LEU A 55 -15.62 -2.42 3.64
N LYS A 56 -16.20 -3.57 3.98
CA LYS A 56 -17.64 -3.71 4.21
C LYS A 56 -18.12 -2.82 5.35
N ARG A 57 -17.35 -2.69 6.43
CA ARG A 57 -17.64 -1.75 7.52
C ARG A 57 -17.59 -0.28 7.07
N LEU A 58 -16.76 0.03 6.09
CA LEU A 58 -16.67 1.36 5.46
C LEU A 58 -17.69 1.55 4.32
N GLY A 59 -18.58 0.59 4.10
CA GLY A 59 -19.62 0.64 3.07
C GLY A 59 -19.06 0.57 1.65
N THR A 60 -18.04 -0.27 1.44
CA THR A 60 -17.48 -0.68 0.14
C THR A 60 -17.31 -2.20 0.15
N ASP A 61 -17.33 -2.88 -1.00
CA ASP A 61 -17.06 -4.32 -1.07
C ASP A 61 -16.09 -4.58 -2.21
N TRP A 62 -15.00 -5.28 -1.90
CA TRP A 62 -14.06 -5.73 -2.91
C TRP A 62 -13.31 -6.96 -2.41
N LEU A 63 -13.41 -8.07 -3.13
CA LEU A 63 -12.86 -9.36 -2.67
C LEU A 63 -11.34 -9.39 -2.60
N ASN A 64 -10.66 -8.67 -3.49
CA ASN A 64 -9.19 -8.70 -3.61
C ASN A 64 -8.62 -7.28 -3.59
N PRO A 65 -8.66 -6.59 -2.43
CA PRO A 65 -8.19 -5.22 -2.33
C PRO A 65 -6.68 -5.08 -2.44
N TYR A 66 -5.92 -6.13 -2.14
CA TYR A 66 -4.47 -6.14 -2.23
C TYR A 66 -4.01 -6.97 -3.42
N THR A 67 -3.21 -6.34 -4.28
CA THR A 67 -2.44 -7.01 -5.33
C THR A 67 -0.99 -7.18 -4.87
N PHE A 68 -0.61 -8.42 -4.57
CA PHE A 68 0.73 -8.76 -4.11
C PHE A 68 1.74 -8.85 -5.26
N TYR A 69 2.99 -8.49 -4.99
CA TYR A 69 4.09 -8.82 -5.89
C TYR A 69 4.48 -10.29 -5.70
N LYS A 70 4.04 -11.16 -6.62
CA LYS A 70 4.30 -12.61 -6.58
C LYS A 70 3.90 -13.22 -5.22
N ASP A 71 4.78 -14.02 -4.63
CA ASP A 71 4.64 -14.65 -3.32
C ASP A 71 5.15 -13.76 -2.17
N SER A 72 5.39 -12.47 -2.39
CA SER A 72 5.88 -11.57 -1.33
C SER A 72 4.75 -10.90 -0.53
N CYS A 73 5.08 -10.29 0.61
CA CYS A 73 4.14 -9.43 1.36
C CYS A 73 4.00 -8.02 0.77
N PHE A 74 4.79 -7.68 -0.25
CA PHE A 74 4.77 -6.36 -0.87
C PHE A 74 3.52 -6.18 -1.76
N ILE A 75 2.76 -5.11 -1.51
CA ILE A 75 1.56 -4.78 -2.28
C ILE A 75 1.91 -3.78 -3.37
N THR A 76 1.67 -4.12 -4.63
CA THR A 76 1.88 -3.21 -5.76
C THR A 76 0.68 -2.28 -5.97
N GLN A 77 -0.51 -2.72 -5.57
CA GLN A 77 -1.76 -1.99 -5.79
C GLN A 77 -2.80 -2.30 -4.71
N PHE A 78 -3.47 -1.25 -4.25
CA PHE A 78 -4.65 -1.27 -3.40
C PHE A 78 -5.86 -0.87 -4.24
N TYR A 79 -6.82 -1.76 -4.46
CA TYR A 79 -7.94 -1.54 -5.38
C TYR A 79 -9.29 -1.70 -4.67
N ILE A 80 -10.24 -0.79 -4.92
CA ILE A 80 -11.56 -0.85 -4.29
C ILE A 80 -12.72 -0.89 -5.29
N GLY A 81 -12.47 -1.26 -6.54
CA GLY A 81 -13.49 -1.64 -7.53
C GLY A 81 -14.33 -0.51 -8.14
N GLN A 82 -14.52 0.61 -7.43
CA GLN A 82 -15.40 1.71 -7.82
C GLN A 82 -14.81 2.51 -9.00
N ASN A 83 -15.01 2.09 -10.26
CA ASN A 83 -14.54 2.81 -11.45
C ASN A 83 -13.01 3.01 -11.54
N GLY A 84 -12.21 2.01 -11.17
CA GLY A 84 -10.75 2.13 -11.28
C GLY A 84 -10.13 3.01 -10.19
N VAL A 85 -10.76 3.11 -9.02
CA VAL A 85 -10.19 3.77 -7.84
C VAL A 85 -9.13 2.89 -7.19
N TRP A 86 -7.86 3.29 -7.25
CA TRP A 86 -6.75 2.56 -6.63
C TRP A 86 -5.64 3.47 -6.13
N LEU A 87 -4.75 2.86 -5.35
CA LEU A 87 -3.45 3.39 -4.97
C LEU A 87 -2.38 2.39 -5.42
N SER A 88 -1.35 2.81 -6.16
CA SER A 88 -0.36 1.89 -6.72
C SER A 88 1.04 2.49 -6.81
N THR A 89 2.06 1.63 -6.76
CA THR A 89 3.43 1.97 -7.16
C THR A 89 3.67 1.54 -8.60
N ASN A 90 4.57 2.23 -9.30
CA ASN A 90 4.89 1.91 -10.69
C ASN A 90 5.97 0.80 -10.81
N ARG A 91 6.07 0.20 -12.00
CA ARG A 91 7.04 -0.87 -12.31
C ARG A 91 8.50 -0.42 -12.23
N GLN A 92 8.79 0.83 -12.56
CA GLN A 92 10.15 1.37 -12.50
C GLN A 92 10.65 1.41 -11.05
N THR A 93 9.81 1.81 -10.10
CA THR A 93 10.12 1.79 -8.67
C THR A 93 10.42 0.36 -8.19
N ILE A 94 9.63 -0.63 -8.61
CA ILE A 94 9.87 -2.04 -8.30
C ILE A 94 11.21 -2.52 -8.89
N ASP A 95 11.49 -2.19 -10.14
CA ASP A 95 12.75 -2.55 -10.80
C ASP A 95 13.96 -1.86 -10.13
N ASN A 96 13.79 -0.63 -9.65
CA ASN A 96 14.82 0.14 -8.93
C ASN A 96 15.11 -0.45 -7.55
N LEU A 97 14.07 -0.87 -6.83
CA LEU A 97 14.16 -1.63 -5.58
C LEU A 97 14.99 -2.91 -5.79
N LEU A 98 14.63 -3.70 -6.81
CA LEU A 98 15.29 -4.96 -7.16
C LEU A 98 16.76 -4.81 -7.54
N LYS A 99 17.11 -3.73 -8.27
CA LYS A 99 18.46 -3.52 -8.80
C LYS A 99 19.34 -2.67 -7.86
N GLU A 100 18.81 -2.27 -6.70
CA GLU A 100 19.45 -1.36 -5.74
C GLU A 100 19.90 -0.01 -6.33
N LYS A 101 19.28 0.41 -7.44
CA LYS A 101 19.74 1.58 -8.22
C LYS A 101 19.25 2.92 -7.69
N GLU A 102 18.28 2.93 -6.77
CA GLU A 102 17.69 4.16 -6.27
C GLU A 102 18.49 4.75 -5.10
N SER A 103 18.78 6.05 -5.16
CA SER A 103 19.31 6.80 -4.03
C SER A 103 18.21 7.28 -3.07
N SER A 104 16.95 7.27 -3.52
CA SER A 104 15.80 7.62 -2.68
C SER A 104 15.65 6.61 -1.53
N LYS A 105 15.30 7.13 -0.35
CA LYS A 105 14.93 6.32 0.82
C LYS A 105 13.44 5.99 0.87
N LEU A 106 12.68 6.43 -0.13
CA LEU A 106 11.22 6.36 -0.13
C LEU A 106 10.69 5.79 -1.44
N ILE A 107 9.64 4.98 -1.32
CA ILE A 107 8.88 4.33 -2.40
C ILE A 107 7.53 5.02 -2.52
N GLU A 108 7.22 5.53 -3.70
CA GLU A 108 6.01 6.32 -3.94
C GLU A 108 4.85 5.46 -4.44
N TYR A 109 3.68 5.66 -3.83
CA TYR A 109 2.40 5.19 -4.31
C TYR A 109 1.53 6.39 -4.68
N ASP A 110 0.86 6.30 -5.81
CA ASP A 110 -0.04 7.35 -6.31
C ASP A 110 -1.48 6.86 -6.37
N SER A 111 -2.39 7.73 -5.93
CA SER A 111 -3.81 7.50 -6.04
C SER A 111 -4.30 7.77 -7.47
N HIS A 112 -5.29 7.02 -7.92
CA HIS A 112 -5.90 7.18 -9.23
C HIS A 112 -7.43 7.19 -9.14
N ASN A 113 -8.05 8.11 -9.89
CA ASN A 113 -9.51 8.27 -10.01
C ASN A 113 -10.23 8.54 -8.68
N ILE A 114 -9.65 9.35 -7.79
CA ILE A 114 -10.25 9.64 -6.48
C ILE A 114 -11.21 10.83 -6.57
N ASP A 115 -12.51 10.54 -6.65
CA ASP A 115 -13.54 11.57 -6.82
C ASP A 115 -14.11 12.07 -5.48
N THR A 116 -14.01 11.27 -4.42
CA THR A 116 -14.64 11.56 -3.12
C THR A 116 -13.69 11.39 -1.93
N PRO A 117 -13.89 12.17 -0.84
CA PRO A 117 -13.13 11.97 0.40
C PRO A 117 -13.30 10.57 1.00
N LYS A 118 -14.47 9.94 0.81
CA LYS A 118 -14.72 8.57 1.27
C LYS A 118 -13.78 7.58 0.58
N GLN A 119 -13.60 7.68 -0.73
CA GLN A 119 -12.67 6.82 -1.49
C GLN A 119 -11.22 7.01 -1.02
N ALA A 120 -10.80 8.26 -0.80
CA ALA A 120 -9.47 8.54 -0.25
C ALA A 120 -9.29 7.87 1.12
N TYR A 121 -10.22 8.10 2.06
CA TYR A 121 -10.16 7.52 3.40
C TYR A 121 -10.12 5.99 3.38
N VAL A 122 -10.90 5.34 2.51
CA VAL A 122 -10.91 3.89 2.37
C VAL A 122 -9.54 3.36 1.92
N LEU A 123 -8.93 3.98 0.90
CA LEU A 123 -7.59 3.59 0.45
C LEU A 123 -6.52 3.85 1.51
N MET A 124 -6.64 4.96 2.25
CA MET A 124 -5.74 5.26 3.37
C MET A 124 -5.82 4.18 4.45
N ALA A 125 -7.03 3.80 4.85
CA ALA A 125 -7.27 2.75 5.84
C ALA A 125 -6.74 1.39 5.39
N LEU A 126 -6.92 1.02 4.11
CA LEU A 126 -6.37 -0.22 3.55
C LEU A 126 -4.84 -0.25 3.60
N PHE A 127 -4.19 0.86 3.22
CA PHE A 127 -2.74 0.94 3.25
C PHE A 127 -2.20 0.81 4.67
N ASP A 128 -2.77 1.57 5.62
CA ASP A 128 -2.37 1.51 7.03
C ASP A 128 -2.60 0.10 7.61
N LYS A 129 -3.72 -0.55 7.30
CA LYS A 129 -4.00 -1.93 7.71
C LYS A 129 -3.00 -2.92 7.14
N TRP A 130 -2.61 -2.79 5.88
CA TRP A 130 -1.55 -3.63 5.32
C TRP A 130 -0.24 -3.43 6.08
N VAL A 131 0.16 -2.18 6.38
CA VAL A 131 1.39 -1.90 7.12
C VAL A 131 1.37 -2.52 8.53
N GLU A 132 0.19 -2.57 9.18
CA GLU A 132 -0.01 -3.29 10.45
C GLU A 132 0.09 -4.81 10.27
N TYR A 133 -0.56 -5.37 9.25
CA TYR A 133 -0.60 -6.82 8.99
C TYR A 133 0.73 -7.38 8.48
N ALA A 134 1.50 -6.57 7.77
CA ALA A 134 2.80 -6.92 7.24
C ALA A 134 3.71 -7.58 8.30
N ASP A 135 3.72 -7.05 9.52
CA ASP A 135 4.52 -7.62 10.61
C ASP A 135 3.97 -8.94 11.15
N ALA A 136 2.65 -9.16 11.07
CA ALA A 136 1.99 -10.36 11.59
C ALA A 136 1.96 -11.53 10.58
N PHE A 137 2.01 -11.24 9.28
CA PHE A 137 1.84 -12.24 8.22
C PHE A 137 3.12 -12.60 7.46
N LYS A 138 4.16 -11.77 7.55
CA LYS A 138 5.48 -12.13 7.03
C LYS A 138 5.96 -13.43 7.69
N SER A 139 6.53 -14.33 6.90
CA SER A 139 7.23 -15.50 7.43
C SER A 139 8.71 -15.15 7.55
N ASP A 140 9.36 -15.64 8.61
CA ASP A 140 10.82 -15.55 8.78
C ASP A 140 11.58 -16.20 7.62
#